data_AF-A0A1Y7VIX3-F1
#
_entry.id   AF-A0A1Y7VIX3-F1
#
_cell.length_a   1.000
_cell.length_b   1.000
_cell.length_c   1.000
_cell.angle_alpha   90.00
_cell.angle_beta   90.00
_cell.angle_gamma   90.00
#
_symmetry.space_group_name_H-M   'P 1'
#
loop_
_entity.id
_entity.type
_entity.pdbx_description
1 polymer ?
#
loop_
_entity_poly.entity_id
_entity_poly.type
_entity_poly.pdbx_seq_one_letter_code
_entity_poly.pdbx_strand_id
1 'polypeptide(L)'
;MKALDEPPYLTVGTDVSAKYRGAFCEAKIKTAKRLVKVKVTFRHDSSTVEVQDDHIKGPLKVGAIVEVKNLDGAYQEAVINKLTDASWYTVVFDDGDEKTLRRSSLCLKGERHFAESETRGGVFLLIQ
;
A
#
# COMPACT_ATOMS: atom_id res chain seq x y z
N MET A 1 4.03 23.51 -20.64
CA MET A 1 3.46 22.16 -20.51
C MET A 1 4.39 21.33 -19.65
N LYS A 2 4.09 21.19 -18.35
CA LYS A 2 4.78 20.26 -17.44
C LYS A 2 3.74 19.65 -16.51
N ALA A 3 3.02 18.65 -17.02
CA ALA A 3 2.29 17.70 -16.21
C ALA A 3 3.11 16.40 -16.26
N LEU A 4 4.16 16.35 -15.42
CA LEU A 4 4.93 15.15 -15.20
C LEU A 4 4.81 14.85 -13.71
N ASP A 5 3.97 13.87 -13.42
CA ASP A 5 4.24 12.87 -12.38
C ASP A 5 4.42 13.45 -10.97
N GLU A 6 3.39 14.09 -10.42
CA GLU A 6 3.28 14.13 -8.96
C GLU A 6 2.97 12.70 -8.51
N PRO A 7 3.92 12.00 -7.87
CA PRO A 7 3.64 10.64 -7.46
C PRO A 7 2.44 10.70 -6.51
N PRO A 8 1.46 9.78 -6.62
CA PRO A 8 0.42 9.61 -5.61
C PRO A 8 1.05 8.95 -4.36
N TYR A 9 2.20 9.42 -3.91
CA TYR A 9 2.96 8.88 -2.81
C TYR A 9 3.48 10.06 -2.02
N LEU A 10 3.25 10.01 -0.72
CA LEU A 10 3.72 11.02 0.19
C LEU A 10 5.24 10.87 0.31
N THR A 11 5.98 11.94 0.04
CA THR A 11 7.45 11.91 0.07
C THR A 11 7.96 11.88 1.51
N VAL A 12 9.12 11.26 1.70
CA VAL A 12 9.83 11.32 2.99
C VAL A 12 10.12 12.78 3.35
N GLY A 13 9.86 13.15 4.60
CA GLY A 13 9.96 14.51 5.12
C GLY A 13 8.63 15.27 5.14
N THR A 14 7.59 14.78 4.45
CA THR A 14 6.27 15.41 4.41
C THR A 14 5.58 15.34 5.77
N ASP A 15 5.05 16.48 6.22
CA ASP A 15 4.20 16.58 7.41
C ASP A 15 2.78 16.08 7.09
N VAL A 16 2.33 15.09 7.86
CA VAL A 16 1.04 14.43 7.71
C VAL A 16 0.34 14.29 9.05
N SER A 17 -0.97 14.06 9.02
CA SER A 17 -1.76 13.77 10.21
C SER A 17 -2.13 12.30 10.23
N ALA A 18 -1.65 11.57 11.22
CA ALA A 18 -1.93 10.15 11.38
C ALA A 18 -3.14 9.94 12.31
N LYS A 19 -4.14 9.19 11.82
CA LYS A 19 -5.32 8.82 12.61
C LYS A 19 -4.97 7.70 13.58
N TYR A 20 -5.04 7.97 14.88
CA TYR A 20 -4.82 7.00 15.94
C TYR A 20 -5.91 7.13 17.01
N ARG A 21 -6.60 6.03 17.32
CA ARG A 21 -7.71 5.97 18.31
C ARG A 21 -8.79 7.05 18.13
N GLY A 22 -9.06 7.46 16.89
CA GLY A 22 -10.08 8.47 16.56
C GLY A 22 -9.58 9.93 16.63
N ALA A 23 -8.34 10.16 17.05
CA ALA A 23 -7.67 11.46 16.99
C ALA A 23 -6.66 11.49 15.84
N PHE A 24 -6.36 12.69 15.35
CA PHE A 24 -5.29 12.92 14.38
C PHE A 24 -4.13 13.56 15.12
N CYS A 25 -2.97 12.89 15.13
CA CYS A 25 -1.73 13.49 15.61
C CYS A 25 -0.85 13.88 14.43
N GLU A 26 -0.10 14.97 14.61
CA GLU A 26 0.92 15.39 13.66
C GLU A 26 2.06 14.38 13.66
N ALA A 27 2.44 13.96 12.46
CA ALA A 27 3.52 13.03 12.22
C ALA A 27 4.26 13.42 10.93
N LYS A 28 5.51 13.01 10.81
CA LYS A 28 6.33 13.26 9.64
C LYS A 28 6.66 11.94 8.96
N ILE A 29 6.53 11.88 7.63
CA ILE A 29 6.87 10.67 6.90
C ILE A 29 8.37 10.43 6.94
N LYS A 30 8.78 9.30 7.48
CA LYS A 30 10.17 8.85 7.49
C LYS A 30 10.48 7.91 6.34
N THR A 31 9.53 7.03 6.00
CA THR A 31 9.71 6.05 4.92
C THR A 31 8.39 5.77 4.23
N ALA A 32 8.39 5.74 2.90
CA ALA A 32 7.28 5.23 2.10
C ALA A 32 7.74 3.94 1.42
N LYS A 33 7.10 2.82 1.77
CA LYS A 33 7.38 1.51 1.17
C LYS A 33 6.17 1.12 0.31
N ARG A 34 6.38 1.05 -1.01
CA ARG A 34 5.38 0.52 -1.94
C ARG A 34 5.30 -0.98 -1.77
N LEU A 35 4.13 -1.50 -1.43
CA LEU A 35 3.90 -2.93 -1.32
C LEU A 35 2.61 -3.29 -2.05
N VAL A 36 2.65 -4.37 -2.80
CA VAL A 36 1.47 -4.95 -3.42
C VAL A 36 1.26 -6.34 -2.84
N LYS A 37 0.10 -6.54 -2.20
CA LYS A 37 -0.35 -7.86 -1.79
C LYS A 37 -1.00 -8.54 -2.99
N VAL A 38 -0.44 -9.67 -3.37
CA VAL A 38 -0.90 -10.46 -4.50
C VAL A 38 -1.51 -11.74 -3.94
N LYS A 39 -2.79 -11.92 -4.20
CA LYS A 39 -3.47 -13.18 -3.96
C LYS A 39 -3.22 -14.08 -5.16
N VAL A 40 -2.51 -15.18 -4.93
CA VAL A 40 -2.22 -16.18 -5.95
C VAL A 40 -2.86 -17.51 -5.59
N THR A 41 -3.19 -18.34 -6.57
CA THR A 41 -3.60 -19.74 -6.38
C THR A 41 -2.53 -20.63 -6.97
N PHE A 42 -1.90 -21.48 -6.16
CA PHE A 42 -0.93 -22.46 -6.64
C PHE A 42 -1.60 -23.45 -7.59
N ARG A 43 -1.00 -23.70 -8.75
CA ARG A 43 -1.55 -24.67 -9.71
C ARG A 43 -1.38 -26.11 -9.25
N HIS A 44 -0.31 -26.40 -8.52
CA HIS A 44 0.00 -27.75 -8.04
C HIS A 44 -0.92 -28.16 -6.88
N ASP A 45 -1.15 -27.22 -5.95
CA ASP A 45 -1.82 -27.48 -4.69
C ASP A 45 -3.27 -26.94 -4.63
N SER A 46 -3.69 -26.15 -5.63
CA SER A 46 -4.94 -25.35 -5.64
C SER A 46 -5.11 -24.42 -4.43
N SER A 47 -4.08 -24.27 -3.60
CA SER A 47 -4.05 -23.44 -2.41
C SER A 47 -3.92 -21.96 -2.78
N THR A 48 -4.82 -21.12 -2.27
CA THR A 48 -4.70 -19.66 -2.38
C THR A 48 -3.88 -19.07 -1.24
N VAL A 49 -2.85 -18.29 -1.58
CA VAL A 49 -2.06 -17.54 -0.60
C VAL A 49 -1.95 -16.08 -0.98
N GLU A 50 -1.76 -15.24 0.03
CA GLU A 50 -1.47 -13.81 -0.17
C GLU A 50 -0.01 -13.55 0.16
N VAL A 51 0.76 -13.19 -0.86
CA VAL A 51 2.18 -12.88 -0.75
C VAL A 51 2.45 -11.46 -1.21
N GLN A 52 3.61 -10.90 -0.85
CA GLN A 52 4.05 -9.62 -1.38
C GLN A 52 4.64 -9.79 -2.77
N ASP A 53 4.60 -8.73 -3.58
CA ASP A 53 5.21 -8.73 -4.91
C ASP A 53 6.71 -9.05 -4.90
N ASP A 54 7.42 -8.72 -3.82
CA ASP A 54 8.84 -9.06 -3.62
C ASP A 54 9.13 -10.58 -3.69
N HIS A 55 8.16 -11.41 -3.28
CA HIS A 55 8.26 -12.87 -3.28
C HIS A 55 7.74 -13.52 -4.58
N ILE A 56 7.36 -12.72 -5.56
CA ILE A 56 6.73 -13.16 -6.80
C ILE A 56 7.68 -12.88 -7.95
N LYS A 57 7.96 -13.92 -8.73
CA LYS A 57 8.73 -13.79 -9.96
C LYS A 57 7.78 -13.90 -11.14
N GLY A 58 7.77 -12.88 -11.96
CA GLY A 58 6.97 -12.81 -13.18
C GLY A 58 6.09 -11.55 -13.25
N PRO A 59 5.19 -11.48 -14.24
CA PRO A 59 4.33 -10.33 -14.45
C PRO A 59 3.25 -10.23 -13.36
N LEU A 60 3.23 -9.10 -12.64
CA LEU A 60 2.20 -8.76 -11.63
C LEU A 60 0.87 -8.38 -12.30
N LYS A 61 0.23 -9.34 -12.96
CA LYS A 61 -1.03 -9.16 -13.68
C LYS A 61 -2.02 -10.25 -13.30
N VAL A 62 -3.26 -9.86 -12.99
CA VAL A 62 -4.34 -10.82 -12.71
C VAL A 62 -4.53 -11.76 -13.91
N GLY A 63 -4.60 -13.06 -13.62
CA GLY A 63 -4.66 -14.15 -14.61
C GLY A 63 -3.30 -14.61 -15.14
N ALA A 64 -2.19 -13.95 -14.77
CA ALA A 64 -0.86 -14.39 -15.19
C ALA A 64 -0.32 -15.50 -14.28
N ILE A 65 0.46 -16.41 -14.89
CA ILE A 65 1.21 -17.45 -14.19
C ILE A 65 2.52 -16.82 -13.70
N VAL A 66 2.78 -16.97 -12.41
CA VAL A 66 3.96 -16.44 -11.72
C VAL A 66 4.52 -17.48 -10.77
N GLU A 67 5.80 -17.36 -10.45
CA GLU A 67 6.45 -18.22 -9.45
C GLU A 67 6.44 -17.51 -8.10
N VAL A 68 5.77 -18.11 -7.11
CA VAL A 68 5.69 -17.57 -5.75
C VAL A 68 6.55 -18.39 -4.82
N LYS A 69 7.41 -17.70 -4.06
CA LYS A 69 8.23 -18.32 -3.02
C LYS A 69 7.38 -18.71 -1.82
N ASN A 70 7.23 -20.02 -1.59
CA ASN A 70 6.54 -20.56 -0.41
C ASN A 70 7.42 -20.38 0.86
N LEU A 71 6.81 -20.57 2.04
CA LEU A 71 7.50 -20.54 3.34
C LEU A 71 8.62 -21.59 3.44
N ASP A 72 8.48 -22.68 2.69
CA ASP A 72 9.49 -23.74 2.54
C ASP A 72 10.72 -23.29 1.73
N GLY A 73 10.68 -22.08 1.14
CA GLY A 73 11.74 -21.52 0.32
C GLY A 73 11.68 -21.94 -1.16
N ALA A 74 10.85 -22.92 -1.50
CA ALA A 74 10.60 -23.37 -2.87
C ALA A 74 9.74 -22.37 -3.65
N TYR A 75 10.07 -22.17 -4.92
CA TYR A 75 9.23 -21.43 -5.87
C TYR A 75 8.20 -22.38 -6.48
N GLN A 76 6.94 -21.97 -6.46
CA GLN A 76 5.85 -22.75 -7.04
C GLN A 76 5.04 -21.90 -8.01
N GLU A 77 4.64 -22.51 -9.12
CA GLU A 77 3.76 -21.88 -10.10
C GLU A 77 2.38 -21.61 -9.50
N ALA A 78 1.99 -20.35 -9.54
CA ALA A 78 0.71 -19.86 -9.07
C ALA A 78 0.11 -18.87 -10.07
N VAL A 79 -1.21 -18.76 -10.06
CA VAL A 79 -1.93 -17.79 -10.89
C VAL A 79 -2.35 -16.62 -10.03
N ILE A 80 -2.06 -15.40 -10.48
CA ILE A 80 -2.53 -14.19 -9.78
C ILE A 80 -4.04 -14.06 -9.92
N ASN A 81 -4.74 -14.05 -8.79
CA ASN A 81 -6.19 -13.85 -8.74
C ASN A 81 -6.56 -12.40 -8.43
N LYS A 82 -5.79 -11.75 -7.57
CA LYS A 82 -6.08 -10.37 -7.13
C LYS A 82 -4.80 -9.64 -6.75
N LEU A 83 -4.71 -8.38 -7.13
CA LEU A 83 -3.67 -7.44 -6.70
C LEU A 83 -4.32 -6.41 -5.78
N THR A 84 -3.75 -6.21 -4.60
CA THR A 84 -4.24 -5.26 -3.60
C THR A 84 -3.09 -4.37 -3.18
N ASP A 85 -3.26 -3.05 -3.30
CA ASP A 85 -2.29 -2.12 -2.72
C ASP A 85 -2.23 -2.31 -1.19
N ALA A 86 -1.02 -2.55 -0.71
CA ALA A 86 -0.71 -2.74 0.70
C ALA A 86 0.45 -1.85 1.13
N SER A 87 0.65 -0.74 0.41
CA SER A 87 1.73 0.20 0.65
C SER A 87 1.71 0.70 2.11
N TRP A 88 2.91 0.77 2.69
CA TRP A 88 3.14 1.13 4.07
C TRP A 88 3.90 2.45 4.15
N TYR A 89 3.48 3.30 5.05
CA TYR A 89 4.11 4.58 5.31
C TYR A 89 4.51 4.62 6.78
N THR A 90 5.81 4.69 7.02
CA THR A 90 6.37 4.88 8.36
C THR A 90 6.42 6.37 8.64
N VAL A 91 5.69 6.78 9.67
CA VAL A 91 5.63 8.16 10.14
C VAL A 91 6.18 8.24 11.55
N VAL A 92 6.79 9.38 11.87
CA VAL A 92 7.35 9.69 13.19
C VAL A 92 6.48 10.78 13.82
N PHE A 93 5.95 10.51 15.00
CA PHE A 93 5.20 11.49 15.78
C PHE A 93 6.14 12.44 16.53
N ASP A 94 5.62 13.57 16.99
CA ASP A 94 6.38 14.57 17.76
C ASP A 94 7.01 14.00 19.05
N ASP A 95 6.35 13.01 19.67
CA ASP A 95 6.85 12.30 20.86
C ASP A 95 8.06 11.38 20.56
N GLY A 96 8.45 11.24 19.29
CA GLY A 96 9.53 10.36 18.82
C GLY A 96 9.06 8.94 18.47
N ASP A 97 7.78 8.62 18.65
CA ASP A 97 7.19 7.35 18.26
C ASP A 97 7.16 7.15 16.75
N GLU A 98 7.50 5.95 16.30
CA GLU A 98 7.39 5.56 14.89
C GLU A 98 6.22 4.61 14.70
N LYS A 99 5.33 4.90 13.74
CA LYS A 99 4.27 3.97 13.35
C LYS A 99 4.24 3.77 11.85
N THR A 100 4.06 2.51 11.48
CA THR A 100 3.79 2.12 10.11
C THR A 100 2.29 2.07 9.91
N LEU A 101 1.77 2.94 9.04
CA LEU A 101 0.36 3.11 8.76
C LEU A 101 0.08 2.95 7.27
N ARG A 102 -1.18 2.68 6.93
CA ARG A 102 -1.64 2.68 5.53
C ARG A 102 -1.94 4.10 5.08
N ARG A 103 -1.99 4.31 3.77
CA ARG A 103 -2.40 5.59 3.19
C ARG A 103 -3.76 6.07 3.70
N SER A 104 -4.75 5.20 3.87
CA SER A 104 -6.06 5.60 4.44
C SER A 104 -6.01 6.13 5.87
N SER A 105 -4.94 5.84 6.62
CA SER A 105 -4.77 6.32 8.00
C SER A 105 -3.94 7.61 8.06
N LEU A 106 -3.38 8.05 6.94
CA LEU A 106 -2.58 9.27 6.84
C LEU A 106 -3.36 10.32 6.03
N CYS A 107 -3.47 11.52 6.59
CA CYS A 107 -4.04 12.69 5.94
C CYS A 107 -2.94 13.71 5.65
N LEU A 108 -2.98 14.37 4.50
CA LEU A 108 -2.05 15.46 4.18
C LEU A 108 -2.35 16.68 5.05
N LYS A 109 -1.30 17.29 5.62
CA LYS A 109 -1.42 18.53 6.40
C LYS A 109 -1.77 19.68 5.45
N GLY A 110 -3.04 20.06 5.40
CA GLY A 110 -3.54 21.17 4.57
C GLY A 110 -4.79 20.86 3.76
N GLU A 111 -5.18 19.59 3.62
CA GLU A 111 -6.46 19.24 3.01
C GLU A 111 -7.54 19.17 4.09
N ARG A 112 -8.54 20.06 4.02
CA ARG A 112 -9.77 19.99 4.82
C ARG A 112 -10.63 18.82 4.34
N HIS A 113 -10.16 17.59 4.49
CA HIS A 113 -10.92 16.40 4.14
C HIS A 113 -11.31 15.64 5.41
N PHE A 114 -12.25 16.26 6.13
CA PHE A 114 -13.21 15.54 6.95
C PHE A 114 -14.18 14.85 6.00
N ALA A 115 -13.83 13.66 5.53
CA ALA A 115 -14.76 12.80 4.82
C ALA A 115 -14.43 11.35 5.14
N GLU A 116 -15.15 10.84 6.13
CA GLU A 116 -15.53 9.44 6.20
C GLU A 116 -15.90 8.94 4.80
N SER A 117 -15.06 8.10 4.19
CA SER A 117 -15.48 7.18 3.13
C SER A 117 -14.45 6.09 2.96
N GLU A 118 -14.70 5.03 3.72
CA GLU A 118 -14.33 3.68 3.37
C GLU A 118 -14.88 3.36 1.97
N THR A 119 -14.07 3.42 0.92
CA THR A 119 -14.44 2.71 -0.32
C THR A 119 -13.24 2.27 -1.13
N ARG A 120 -13.25 0.97 -1.41
CA ARG A 120 -12.34 0.27 -2.31
C ARG A 120 -12.29 0.97 -3.67
N GLY A 121 -11.08 1.26 -4.12
CA GLY A 121 -10.76 1.40 -5.55
C GLY A 121 -11.18 2.70 -6.21
N GLY A 122 -10.17 3.51 -6.54
CA GLY A 122 -10.23 4.42 -7.68
C GLY A 122 -10.88 5.78 -7.41
N VAL A 123 -10.27 6.78 -8.07
CA VAL A 123 -10.79 8.13 -8.34
C VAL A 123 -10.63 9.14 -7.21
N PHE A 124 -9.39 9.63 -7.11
CA PHE A 124 -9.12 11.04 -6.82
C PHE A 124 -9.76 11.89 -7.94
N LEU A 125 -10.85 12.60 -7.66
CA LEU A 125 -11.41 13.69 -8.45
C LEU A 125 -12.53 14.31 -7.59
N LEU A 126 -12.72 15.61 -7.40
CA LEU A 126 -12.14 16.83 -7.93
C LEU A 126 -12.38 17.89 -6.83
N ILE A 127 -11.43 18.80 -6.68
CA ILE A 127 -11.63 20.18 -6.19
C ILE A 127 -12.97 20.79 -6.65
N GLN A 128 -13.72 21.36 -5.70
CA GLN A 128 -14.43 22.63 -5.86
C GLN A 128 -14.70 23.26 -4.50
#